data_AF-B4JFE7-F1
#
_entry.id   AF-B4JFE7-F1
#
_cell.length_a   1.000
_cell.length_b   1.000
_cell.length_c   1.000
_cell.angle_alpha   90.00
_cell.angle_beta   90.00
_cell.angle_gamma   90.00
#
_symmetry.space_group_name_H-M   'P 1'
#
loop_
_entity.id
_entity.type
_entity.pdbx_description
1 polymer ?
#
loop_
_entity_poly.entity_id
_entity_poly.type
_entity_poly.pdbx_seq_one_letter_code
_entity_poly.pdbx_strand_id
1 'polypeptide(L)'
;MAAEQIDEAQFWQSIAILIKNYHALNKKIFEVLITQVQKHKQGNLCESTEDELQQQLHTAPKARTCEGFNISYKMLTKKMATNILATGIVDFAKQSYECHFVDAEAFDDFAVHLIGGQLEVVILKQRLESEEESKQSPRGWAEFVLKPKLCSWSQSKRAEGAQKSLRLLDMEKYNDLYKSLKQKHAQRLLQYWQTANESTDPLKFIYEDLAIAAYLITLWSCTQSEPQAFADLGCGNGLLVHVLNAEGYKGYGYDVRRRKLWSLYPAETAACLLEQTVEPKSFRLDFPGIDWLIGNHSDELSPWLPVLAARLKTSFFLLPCCPFELSGRKFQRRNTGISAYQDFVLYARQISDECGFETLQDRLKIPSTKRLALIGLKQTAKSFQNLEYFVQQELQKHKTGLENGADSVKLREKMESVRNCTQVEKSILDALVLKIFRQLLGNESRTSDNCWLPGKQLSMRDIAQGLSKEELSGIKSECGGIKTLLRNKHEVFEFCGTDQIGIRKPRAATATQVAGKLVTVKKRPCFFKLHHPQGCPLKDNECSFIH
;
A
#
# COMPACT_ATOMS: atom_id res chain seq x y z
N MET A 1 24.14 16.95 -19.69
CA MET A 1 23.10 17.77 -19.03
C MET A 1 23.84 18.85 -18.27
N ALA A 2 23.53 20.13 -18.48
CA ALA A 2 24.15 21.20 -17.70
C ALA A 2 23.85 20.93 -16.21
N ALA A 3 24.85 21.03 -15.34
CA ALA A 3 24.63 20.90 -13.91
C ALA A 3 23.67 22.03 -13.49
N GLU A 4 22.47 21.66 -13.03
CA GLU A 4 21.49 22.63 -12.56
C GLU A 4 22.09 23.40 -11.37
N GLN A 5 22.16 24.72 -11.50
CA GLN A 5 22.64 25.61 -10.45
C GLN A 5 21.59 25.67 -9.34
N ILE A 6 22.02 25.39 -8.10
CA ILE A 6 21.17 25.44 -6.91
C ILE A 6 21.49 26.73 -6.16
N ASP A 7 20.47 27.54 -5.88
CA ASP A 7 20.64 28.72 -5.04
C ASP A 7 20.59 28.39 -3.54
N GLU A 8 20.93 29.36 -2.70
CA GLU A 8 20.98 29.15 -1.24
C GLU A 8 19.61 28.78 -0.64
N ALA A 9 18.52 29.37 -1.14
CA ALA A 9 17.18 29.08 -0.62
C ALA A 9 16.75 27.64 -0.97
N GLN A 10 17.03 27.21 -2.20
CA GLN A 10 16.83 25.85 -2.68
C GLN A 10 17.68 24.85 -1.90
N PHE A 11 18.93 25.19 -1.58
CA PHE A 11 19.78 24.37 -0.73
C PHE A 11 19.16 24.17 0.66
N TRP A 12 18.83 25.25 1.36
CA TRP A 12 18.25 25.14 2.70
C TRP A 12 16.88 24.47 2.72
N GLN A 13 16.08 24.62 1.65
CA GLN A 13 14.84 23.85 1.47
C GLN A 13 15.13 22.34 1.43
N SER A 14 16.16 21.91 0.71
CA SER A 14 16.54 20.49 0.65
C SER A 14 17.06 19.97 1.99
N ILE A 15 17.83 20.78 2.73
CA ILE A 15 18.32 20.44 4.08
C ILE A 15 17.16 20.37 5.08
N ALA A 16 16.21 21.30 5.03
CA ALA A 16 15.01 21.27 5.87
C ALA A 16 14.20 19.98 5.69
N ILE A 17 14.12 19.47 4.45
CA ILE A 17 13.50 18.17 4.14
C ILE A 17 14.35 17.02 4.67
N LEU A 18 15.67 17.04 4.45
CA LEU A 18 16.61 16.02 4.90
C LEU A 18 16.54 15.79 6.42
N ILE A 19 16.60 16.88 7.19
CA ILE A 19 16.56 16.89 8.67
C ILE A 19 15.35 16.08 9.19
N LYS A 20 14.19 16.20 8.53
CA LYS A 20 12.96 15.51 8.94
C LYS A 20 12.74 14.16 8.27
N ASN A 21 13.39 13.89 7.15
CA ASN A 21 13.08 12.75 6.28
C ASN A 21 14.29 11.88 5.90
N TYR A 22 15.31 11.80 6.75
CA TYR A 22 16.47 10.92 6.50
C TYR A 22 16.06 9.45 6.25
N HIS A 23 14.95 9.00 6.83
CA HIS A 23 14.36 7.67 6.58
C HIS A 23 13.95 7.42 5.12
N ALA A 24 13.83 8.45 4.29
CA ALA A 24 13.61 8.33 2.84
C ALA A 24 14.89 7.93 2.08
N LEU A 25 16.07 8.17 2.66
CA LEU A 25 17.38 7.84 2.08
C LEU A 25 17.90 6.50 2.57
N ASN A 26 17.56 6.13 3.82
CA ASN A 26 18.05 4.90 4.42
C ASN A 26 16.90 3.98 4.84
N LYS A 27 16.78 2.84 4.14
CA LYS A 27 15.71 1.86 4.38
C LYS A 27 15.78 1.22 5.77
N LYS A 28 16.94 1.23 6.45
CA LYS A 28 17.11 0.71 7.83
C LYS A 28 16.40 1.60 8.87
N ILE A 29 16.19 2.90 8.56
CA ILE A 29 15.49 3.85 9.42
C ILE A 29 13.98 3.83 9.15
N PHE A 30 13.21 3.88 10.23
CA PHE A 30 11.75 3.94 10.26
C PHE A 30 11.23 5.38 10.31
N GLU A 31 11.82 6.20 11.17
CA GLU A 31 11.44 7.60 11.39
C GLU A 31 12.60 8.37 12.03
N VAL A 32 12.62 9.69 11.84
CA VAL A 32 13.56 10.60 12.48
C VAL A 32 12.81 11.38 13.56
N LEU A 33 13.27 11.30 14.81
CA LEU A 33 12.79 12.16 15.89
C LEU A 33 13.84 13.21 16.22
N ILE A 34 13.46 14.47 16.22
CA ILE A 34 14.29 15.55 16.76
C ILE A 34 14.03 15.57 18.27
N THR A 35 15.10 15.44 19.04
CA THR A 35 15.06 15.34 20.51
C THR A 35 15.48 16.65 21.18
N GLN A 36 16.35 17.42 20.52
CA GLN A 36 16.80 18.72 20.99
C GLN A 36 17.21 19.59 19.80
N VAL A 37 16.97 20.89 19.90
CA VAL A 37 17.46 21.90 18.96
C VAL A 37 18.15 22.99 19.76
N GLN A 38 19.36 23.35 19.36
CA GLN A 38 20.11 24.45 19.93
C GLN A 38 20.60 25.37 18.81
N LYS A 39 20.55 26.67 19.03
CA LYS A 39 21.01 27.68 18.06
C LYS A 39 22.32 28.32 18.51
N HIS A 40 23.17 28.63 17.55
CA HIS A 40 24.39 29.39 17.78
C HIS A 40 24.09 30.88 17.64
N LYS A 41 24.29 31.65 18.71
CA LYS A 41 24.06 33.10 18.71
C LYS A 41 25.18 33.79 19.49
N GLN A 42 25.94 34.65 18.79
CA GLN A 42 27.04 35.41 19.39
C GLN A 42 28.09 34.48 20.04
N GLY A 43 28.43 33.39 19.36
CA GLY A 43 29.37 32.38 19.86
C GLY A 43 28.87 31.49 21.01
N ASN A 44 27.63 31.66 21.48
CA ASN A 44 27.02 30.84 22.51
C ASN A 44 25.98 29.88 21.93
N LEU A 45 25.85 28.71 22.56
CA LEU A 45 24.84 27.71 22.24
C LEU A 45 23.62 27.88 23.16
N CYS A 46 22.48 28.21 22.58
CA CYS A 46 21.23 28.45 23.31
C CYS A 46 20.16 27.43 22.90
N GLU A 47 19.24 27.08 23.81
CA GLU A 47 18.08 26.27 23.43
C GLU A 47 17.21 26.97 22.37
N SER A 48 16.59 26.15 21.53
CA SER A 48 15.77 26.59 20.40
C SER A 48 14.68 25.54 20.13
N THR A 49 13.76 25.85 19.22
CA THR A 49 12.68 24.95 18.81
C THR A 49 12.85 24.46 17.38
N GLU A 50 12.15 23.36 17.02
CA GLU A 50 12.05 22.90 15.63
C GLU A 50 11.41 23.96 14.72
N ASP A 51 10.45 24.73 15.23
CA ASP A 51 9.77 25.78 14.46
C ASP A 51 10.72 26.94 14.14
N GLU A 52 11.54 27.37 15.11
CA GLU A 52 12.56 28.39 14.87
C GLU A 52 13.62 27.90 13.87
N LEU A 53 14.09 26.65 14.02
CA LEU A 53 15.02 26.04 13.05
C LEU A 53 14.43 26.07 11.63
N GLN A 54 13.18 25.61 11.46
CA GLN A 54 12.52 25.62 10.17
C GLN A 54 12.34 27.05 9.66
N GLN A 55 11.94 28.00 10.49
CA GLN A 55 11.80 29.40 10.08
C GLN A 55 13.14 29.98 9.58
N GLN A 56 14.23 29.78 10.32
CA GLN A 56 15.54 30.34 10.00
C GLN A 56 16.17 29.73 8.74
N LEU A 57 15.95 28.43 8.48
CA LEU A 57 16.38 27.77 7.23
C LEU A 57 15.76 28.42 5.98
N HIS A 58 14.54 28.96 6.08
CA HIS A 58 13.87 29.63 4.96
C HIS A 58 14.02 31.16 5.01
N THR A 59 14.67 31.70 6.03
CA THR A 59 14.89 33.14 6.18
C THR A 59 16.05 33.58 5.31
N ALA A 60 15.89 34.71 4.61
CA ALA A 60 16.94 35.31 3.80
C ALA A 60 18.19 35.61 4.65
N PRO A 61 19.42 35.49 4.11
CA PRO A 61 20.65 35.59 4.90
C PRO A 61 20.73 36.83 5.80
N LYS A 62 20.31 37.99 5.31
CA LYS A 62 20.34 39.28 6.04
C LYS A 62 19.34 39.37 7.21
N ALA A 63 18.32 38.51 7.22
CA ALA A 63 17.26 38.51 8.22
C ALA A 63 17.41 37.37 9.24
N ARG A 64 18.44 36.51 9.11
CA ARG A 64 18.71 35.45 10.07
C ARG A 64 19.15 36.03 11.42
N THR A 65 18.76 35.36 12.49
CA THR A 65 18.99 35.83 13.87
C THR A 65 20.06 35.01 14.61
N CYS A 66 20.65 34.02 13.94
CA CYS A 66 21.60 33.06 14.48
C CYS A 66 22.60 32.62 13.39
N GLU A 67 23.74 32.09 13.82
CA GLU A 67 24.84 31.63 12.96
C GLU A 67 24.62 30.20 12.44
N GLY A 68 23.82 29.40 13.15
CA GLY A 68 23.61 27.99 12.83
C GLY A 68 22.84 27.25 13.93
N PHE A 69 22.75 25.93 13.79
CA PHE A 69 22.05 25.06 14.73
C PHE A 69 22.77 23.73 14.98
N ASN A 70 22.68 23.24 16.22
CA ASN A 70 22.93 21.84 16.56
C ASN A 70 21.60 21.13 16.80
N ILE A 71 21.43 19.96 16.21
CA ILE A 71 20.17 19.20 16.22
C ILE A 71 20.48 17.80 16.71
N SER A 72 19.90 17.39 17.82
CA SER A 72 20.04 16.02 18.33
C SER A 72 18.90 15.16 17.82
N TYR A 73 19.24 14.03 17.22
CA TYR A 73 18.29 13.08 16.64
C TYR A 73 18.27 11.75 17.39
N LYS A 74 17.08 11.15 17.40
CA LYS A 74 16.86 9.74 17.65
C LYS A 74 16.22 9.11 16.41
N MET A 75 17.02 8.33 15.70
CA MET A 75 16.65 7.63 14.48
C MET A 75 16.03 6.28 14.85
N LEU A 76 14.71 6.17 14.73
CA LEU A 76 14.02 4.92 15.01
C LEU A 76 14.34 3.89 13.93
N THR A 77 14.77 2.69 14.31
CA THR A 77 15.20 1.65 13.36
C THR A 77 14.06 0.70 13.00
N LYS A 78 14.15 -0.02 11.86
CA LYS A 78 13.13 -1.02 11.48
C LYS A 78 13.42 -2.43 12.00
N LYS A 79 14.71 -2.78 12.11
CA LYS A 79 15.19 -4.14 12.39
C LYS A 79 16.21 -4.22 13.51
N MET A 80 16.96 -3.15 13.77
CA MET A 80 18.01 -3.15 14.79
C MET A 80 17.38 -3.15 16.18
N ALA A 81 18.09 -3.72 17.15
CA ALA A 81 17.66 -3.80 18.54
C ALA A 81 17.58 -2.40 19.17
N THR A 82 18.54 -1.53 18.87
CA THR A 82 18.61 -0.17 19.40
C THR A 82 18.24 0.87 18.34
N ASN A 83 17.80 2.03 18.82
CA ASN A 83 17.65 3.23 18.01
C ASN A 83 19.01 3.94 17.89
N ILE A 84 19.21 4.68 16.81
CA ILE A 84 20.51 5.32 16.54
C ILE A 84 20.43 6.79 16.94
N LEU A 85 21.40 7.27 17.68
CA LEU A 85 21.54 8.69 18.00
C LEU A 85 22.41 9.37 16.95
N ALA A 86 22.07 10.60 16.60
CA ALA A 86 22.86 11.39 15.67
C ALA A 86 22.81 12.88 16.01
N THR A 87 23.79 13.64 15.53
CA THR A 87 23.84 15.09 15.66
C THR A 87 23.94 15.73 14.28
N GLY A 88 23.02 16.64 13.98
CA GLY A 88 23.02 17.48 12.80
C GLY A 88 23.59 18.85 13.13
N ILE A 89 24.44 19.39 12.25
CA ILE A 89 25.02 20.73 12.42
C ILE A 89 24.67 21.54 11.17
N VAL A 90 23.98 22.65 11.35
CA VAL A 90 23.68 23.64 10.31
C VAL A 90 24.62 24.82 10.51
N ASP A 91 25.39 25.19 9.50
CA ASP A 91 26.26 26.37 9.50
C ASP A 91 25.87 27.29 8.34
N PHE A 92 25.27 28.44 8.67
CA PHE A 92 24.78 29.38 7.65
C PHE A 92 25.90 30.10 6.93
N ALA A 93 27.04 30.34 7.60
CA ALA A 93 28.17 31.05 7.01
C ALA A 93 28.90 30.19 5.98
N LYS A 94 29.08 28.90 6.28
CA LYS A 94 29.71 27.92 5.38
C LYS A 94 28.73 27.34 4.35
N GLN A 95 27.44 27.65 4.47
CA GLN A 95 26.37 27.02 3.68
C GLN A 95 26.47 25.50 3.70
N SER A 96 26.57 24.93 4.91
CA SER A 96 26.80 23.50 5.09
C SER A 96 25.87 22.86 6.11
N TYR A 97 25.64 21.57 5.91
CA TYR A 97 24.97 20.68 6.85
C TYR A 97 25.82 19.43 7.08
N GLU A 98 26.11 19.11 8.33
CA GLU A 98 26.81 17.88 8.74
C GLU A 98 25.88 16.98 9.54
N CYS A 99 26.07 15.67 9.43
CA CYS A 99 25.34 14.66 10.20
C CYS A 99 26.31 13.61 10.73
N HIS A 100 26.34 13.45 12.05
CA HIS A 100 27.22 12.53 12.76
C HIS A 100 26.42 11.47 13.50
N PHE A 101 26.75 10.19 13.31
CA PHE A 101 26.09 9.08 13.97
C PHE A 101 26.91 8.60 15.18
N VAL A 102 26.24 8.55 16.34
CA VAL A 102 26.85 8.10 17.60
C VAL A 102 26.80 6.57 17.66
N ASP A 103 27.97 5.94 17.83
CA ASP A 103 28.12 4.49 18.04
C ASP A 103 27.38 3.57 17.05
N ALA A 104 27.14 4.06 15.83
CA ALA A 104 26.44 3.31 14.79
C ALA A 104 27.41 2.82 13.72
N GLU A 105 27.88 1.58 13.85
CA GLU A 105 28.83 0.97 12.89
C GLU A 105 28.27 0.88 11.46
N ALA A 106 26.95 0.85 11.31
CA ALA A 106 26.29 0.70 10.02
C ALA A 106 26.00 2.04 9.28
N PHE A 107 26.49 3.18 9.78
CA PHE A 107 26.18 4.51 9.25
C PHE A 107 27.43 5.38 9.17
N ASP A 108 27.65 5.97 7.99
CA ASP A 108 28.74 6.90 7.74
C ASP A 108 28.32 8.35 8.04
N ASP A 109 29.20 9.10 8.69
CA ASP A 109 29.03 10.53 8.89
C ASP A 109 29.19 11.25 7.54
N PHE A 110 28.40 12.28 7.30
CA PHE A 110 28.44 13.00 6.03
C PHE A 110 28.24 14.50 6.21
N ALA A 111 28.78 15.27 5.26
CA ALA A 111 28.56 16.71 5.11
C ALA A 111 28.00 17.01 3.72
N VAL A 112 27.22 18.09 3.64
CA VAL A 112 26.70 18.66 2.40
C VAL A 112 27.05 20.13 2.38
N HIS A 113 27.66 20.59 1.29
CA HIS A 113 28.05 21.99 1.09
C HIS A 113 27.42 22.55 -0.18
N LEU A 114 27.07 23.84 -0.16
CA LEU A 114 26.78 24.60 -1.37
C LEU A 114 28.02 25.42 -1.75
N ILE A 115 28.68 25.07 -2.86
CA ILE A 115 29.89 25.76 -3.35
C ILE A 115 29.66 26.19 -4.80
N GLY A 116 29.70 27.50 -5.05
CA GLY A 116 29.54 28.03 -6.42
C GLY A 116 28.22 27.65 -7.10
N GLY A 117 27.16 27.41 -6.32
CA GLY A 117 25.86 26.93 -6.81
C GLY A 117 25.81 25.43 -7.12
N GLN A 118 26.80 24.65 -6.69
CA GLN A 118 26.82 23.20 -6.81
C GLN A 118 26.78 22.53 -5.43
N LEU A 119 26.07 21.39 -5.35
CA LEU A 119 26.05 20.56 -4.15
C LEU A 119 27.25 19.62 -4.14
N GLU A 120 28.04 19.73 -3.08
CA GLU A 120 29.10 18.79 -2.75
C GLU A 120 28.68 17.94 -1.54
N VAL A 121 28.86 16.63 -1.63
CA VAL A 121 28.60 15.69 -0.54
C VAL A 121 29.90 15.00 -0.17
N VAL A 122 30.30 15.12 1.09
CA VAL A 122 31.55 14.55 1.62
C VAL A 122 31.21 13.51 2.67
N ILE A 123 31.84 12.35 2.60
CA ILE A 123 31.79 11.36 3.69
C ILE A 123 32.89 11.72 4.69
N LEU A 124 32.51 12.08 5.92
CA LEU A 124 33.42 12.58 6.95
C LEU A 124 34.15 11.45 7.68
N LYS A 125 33.47 10.31 7.88
CA LYS A 125 34.04 9.13 8.53
C LYS A 125 33.48 7.89 7.85
N GLN A 126 34.34 7.16 7.14
CA GLN A 126 34.04 5.81 6.63
C GLN A 126 34.30 4.80 7.75
N ARG A 127 33.33 3.96 8.08
CA ARG A 127 33.55 2.82 9.01
C ARG A 127 33.81 1.52 8.22
N LEU A 128 34.68 0.66 8.76
CA LEU A 128 35.14 -0.58 8.11
C LEU A 128 33.95 -1.52 7.85
N GLU A 129 33.72 -1.88 6.58
CA GLU A 129 32.71 -2.88 6.19
C GLU A 129 33.16 -4.29 6.61
N SER A 130 32.26 -5.09 7.18
CA SER A 130 32.39 -6.55 7.17
C SER A 130 32.18 -7.07 5.73
N GLU A 131 33.00 -8.02 5.28
CA GLU A 131 33.12 -8.48 3.88
C GLU A 131 31.82 -8.94 3.18
N GLU A 132 30.71 -9.14 3.90
CA GLU A 132 29.48 -9.75 3.35
C GLU A 132 28.40 -8.78 2.81
N GLU A 133 28.45 -7.46 3.05
CA GLU A 133 27.40 -6.50 2.62
C GLU A 133 27.83 -5.52 1.49
N SER A 134 28.79 -5.89 0.64
CA SER A 134 29.24 -5.02 -0.46
C SER A 134 28.34 -5.09 -1.70
N LYS A 135 27.37 -4.17 -1.79
CA LYS A 135 26.79 -3.76 -3.11
C LYS A 135 26.72 -2.26 -3.34
N GLN A 136 27.04 -1.41 -2.36
CA GLN A 136 27.12 0.04 -2.54
C GLN A 136 28.26 0.60 -1.70
N SER A 137 29.38 0.93 -2.35
CA SER A 137 30.46 1.71 -1.72
C SER A 137 29.90 3.01 -1.10
N PRO A 138 30.43 3.49 0.04
CA PRO A 138 30.00 4.76 0.66
C PRO A 138 30.01 5.96 -0.29
N ARG A 139 31.00 6.01 -1.21
CA ARG A 139 31.04 7.02 -2.29
C ARG A 139 29.85 6.89 -3.24
N GLY A 140 29.39 5.67 -3.47
CA GLY A 140 28.19 5.39 -4.26
C GLY A 140 26.91 5.84 -3.57
N TRP A 141 26.79 5.74 -2.25
CA TRP A 141 25.59 6.26 -1.56
C TRP A 141 25.51 7.79 -1.64
N ALA A 142 26.62 8.49 -1.38
CA ALA A 142 26.67 9.95 -1.50
C ALA A 142 26.25 10.42 -2.90
N GLU A 143 26.84 9.84 -3.95
CA GLU A 143 26.68 10.31 -5.33
C GLU A 143 25.41 9.81 -6.03
N PHE A 144 24.95 8.59 -5.70
CA PHE A 144 23.79 7.98 -6.37
C PHE A 144 22.50 8.00 -5.53
N VAL A 145 22.57 8.31 -4.23
CA VAL A 145 21.38 8.36 -3.35
C VAL A 145 21.18 9.74 -2.76
N LEU A 146 22.12 10.27 -1.97
CA LEU A 146 21.93 11.52 -1.24
C LEU A 146 21.87 12.73 -2.18
N LYS A 147 22.90 12.93 -3.01
CA LYS A 147 23.01 14.09 -3.92
C LYS A 147 21.83 14.18 -4.89
N PRO A 148 21.41 13.12 -5.62
CA PRO A 148 20.24 13.20 -6.50
C PRO A 148 18.95 13.51 -5.73
N LYS A 149 18.83 13.06 -4.47
CA LYS A 149 17.65 13.33 -3.67
C LYS A 149 17.59 14.76 -3.15
N LEU A 150 18.72 15.33 -2.77
CA LEU A 150 18.83 16.74 -2.41
C LEU A 150 18.48 17.65 -3.60
N CYS A 151 19.00 17.36 -4.81
CA CYS A 151 18.61 18.09 -6.02
C CYS A 151 17.10 17.98 -6.29
N SER A 152 16.52 16.79 -6.12
CA SER A 152 15.07 16.61 -6.28
C SER A 152 14.25 17.38 -5.23
N TRP A 153 14.74 17.47 -3.99
CA TRP A 153 14.06 18.17 -2.91
C TRP A 153 14.22 19.69 -2.98
N SER A 154 15.34 20.18 -3.49
CA SER A 154 15.60 21.62 -3.67
C SER A 154 14.61 22.26 -4.65
N GLN A 155 14.09 21.48 -5.61
CA GLN A 155 13.11 21.91 -6.60
C GLN A 155 11.64 21.63 -6.19
N SER A 156 11.43 20.95 -5.06
CA SER A 156 10.09 20.52 -4.68
C SER A 156 9.24 21.70 -4.20
N LYS A 157 7.99 21.77 -4.67
CA LYS A 157 7.02 22.72 -4.12
C LYS A 157 6.74 22.35 -2.67
N ARG A 158 6.68 23.37 -1.80
CA ARG A 158 6.35 23.19 -0.38
C ARG A 158 5.02 22.46 -0.27
N ALA A 159 5.04 21.25 0.30
CA ALA A 159 3.83 20.48 0.53
C ALA A 159 3.13 21.01 1.78
N GLU A 160 2.42 22.13 1.65
CA GLU A 160 1.52 22.61 2.70
C GLU A 160 0.40 21.59 2.88
N GLY A 161 0.30 20.99 4.08
CA GLY A 161 -0.78 20.06 4.43
C GLY A 161 -0.55 18.58 4.14
N ALA A 162 0.69 18.13 3.87
CA ALA A 162 0.96 16.69 3.76
C ALA A 162 0.65 15.97 5.10
N GLN A 163 -0.33 15.07 5.10
CA GLN A 163 -0.71 14.32 6.30
C GLN A 163 0.45 13.40 6.74
N LYS A 164 1.08 13.73 7.88
CA LYS A 164 2.08 12.90 8.55
C LYS A 164 1.46 11.54 8.91
N SER A 165 2.25 10.47 8.77
CA SER A 165 1.80 9.12 9.14
C SER A 165 1.88 8.93 10.65
N LEU A 166 0.99 8.13 11.23
CA LEU A 166 0.93 7.81 12.66
C LEU A 166 0.78 9.05 13.56
N ARG A 167 -0.03 10.04 13.14
CA ARG A 167 -0.16 11.31 13.86
C ARG A 167 -0.92 11.19 15.18
N LEU A 168 -1.67 10.11 15.37
CA LEU A 168 -2.43 9.86 16.59
C LEU A 168 -1.63 9.09 17.65
N LEU A 169 -0.40 8.69 17.33
CA LEU A 169 0.41 7.82 18.17
C LEU A 169 1.71 8.48 18.62
N ASP A 170 2.24 7.95 19.72
CA ASP A 170 3.67 8.03 20.00
C ASP A 170 4.42 7.09 19.03
N MET A 171 5.24 7.67 18.16
CA MET A 171 5.96 6.95 17.12
C MET A 171 7.02 5.99 17.67
N GLU A 172 7.60 6.31 18.83
CA GLU A 172 8.60 5.45 19.47
C GLU A 172 7.91 4.23 20.08
N LYS A 173 6.88 4.44 20.90
CA LYS A 173 6.08 3.34 21.49
C LYS A 173 5.55 2.40 20.41
N TYR A 174 5.02 2.94 19.33
CA TYR A 174 4.56 2.14 18.19
C TYR A 174 5.70 1.33 17.56
N ASN A 175 6.86 1.95 17.30
CA ASN A 175 7.98 1.28 16.63
C ASN A 175 8.52 0.12 17.47
N ASP A 176 8.69 0.34 18.78
CA ASP A 176 9.21 -0.65 19.71
C ASP A 176 8.21 -1.80 19.89
N LEU A 177 6.91 -1.49 20.05
CA LEU A 177 5.88 -2.51 20.12
C LEU A 177 5.82 -3.34 18.83
N TYR A 178 5.86 -2.69 17.66
CA TYR A 178 5.86 -3.41 16.39
C TYR A 178 7.09 -4.33 16.22
N LYS A 179 8.28 -3.91 16.69
CA LYS A 179 9.47 -4.79 16.73
C LYS A 179 9.24 -5.99 17.65
N SER A 180 8.74 -5.74 18.86
CA SER A 180 8.43 -6.78 19.85
C SER A 180 7.43 -7.80 19.29
N LEU A 181 6.33 -7.35 18.68
CA LEU A 181 5.33 -8.23 18.08
C LEU A 181 5.91 -9.07 16.93
N LYS A 182 6.77 -8.50 16.09
CA LYS A 182 7.48 -9.28 15.04
C LYS A 182 8.37 -10.35 15.64
N GLN A 183 9.14 -10.03 16.67
CA GLN A 183 10.02 -10.99 17.34
C GLN A 183 9.22 -12.12 18.00
N LYS A 184 8.11 -11.78 18.66
CA LYS A 184 7.27 -12.72 19.41
C LYS A 184 6.43 -13.63 18.52
N HIS A 185 5.85 -13.10 17.43
CA HIS A 185 4.80 -13.80 16.68
C HIS A 185 5.21 -14.28 15.29
N ALA A 186 6.10 -13.56 14.58
CA ALA A 186 6.26 -13.76 13.14
C ALA A 186 6.66 -15.18 12.75
N GLN A 187 7.58 -15.82 13.48
CA GLN A 187 8.04 -17.18 13.18
C GLN A 187 6.91 -18.22 13.31
N ARG A 188 6.13 -18.15 14.39
CA ARG A 188 5.00 -19.05 14.63
C ARG A 188 3.89 -18.86 13.60
N LEU A 189 3.58 -17.60 13.26
CA LEU A 189 2.58 -17.27 12.25
C LEU A 189 2.98 -17.74 10.85
N LEU A 190 4.28 -17.68 10.52
CA LEU A 190 4.80 -18.22 9.27
C LEU A 190 4.59 -19.73 9.18
N GLN A 191 4.82 -20.46 10.28
CA GLN A 191 4.55 -21.89 10.33
C GLN A 191 3.06 -22.18 10.12
N TYR A 192 2.16 -21.43 10.77
CA TYR A 192 0.72 -21.57 10.55
C TYR A 192 0.32 -21.32 9.09
N TRP A 193 0.87 -20.30 8.45
CA TRP A 193 0.60 -20.00 7.05
C TRP A 193 1.05 -21.14 6.11
N GLN A 194 2.22 -21.70 6.37
CA GLN A 194 2.76 -22.83 5.61
C GLN A 194 1.92 -24.09 5.82
N THR A 195 1.54 -24.40 7.06
CA THR A 195 0.70 -25.56 7.39
C THR A 195 -0.71 -25.44 6.78
N ALA A 196 -1.30 -24.24 6.77
CA ALA A 196 -2.60 -23.99 6.14
C ALA A 196 -2.57 -24.07 4.60
N ASN A 197 -1.37 -24.07 4.01
CA ASN A 197 -1.15 -23.98 2.57
C ASN A 197 -1.96 -22.83 1.94
N GLU A 198 -1.84 -21.65 2.54
CA GLU A 198 -2.45 -20.42 2.03
C GLU A 198 -1.75 -19.97 0.75
N SER A 199 -2.53 -19.49 -0.22
CA SER A 199 -2.01 -18.99 -1.50
C SER A 199 -1.49 -17.55 -1.43
N THR A 200 -1.69 -16.89 -0.29
CA THR A 200 -1.32 -15.50 -0.05
C THR A 200 0.12 -15.38 0.43
N ASP A 201 0.77 -14.24 0.16
CA ASP A 201 2.14 -13.96 0.64
C ASP A 201 2.15 -13.81 2.17
N PRO A 202 2.69 -14.77 2.93
CA PRO A 202 2.61 -14.75 4.39
C PRO A 202 3.27 -13.51 5.00
N LEU A 203 4.41 -13.07 4.45
CA LEU A 203 5.17 -11.97 5.04
C LEU A 203 4.40 -10.65 4.92
N LYS A 204 3.68 -10.45 3.82
CA LYS A 204 2.86 -9.27 3.65
C LYS A 204 1.73 -9.23 4.67
N PHE A 205 0.94 -10.29 4.80
CA PHE A 205 -0.23 -10.32 5.69
C PHE A 205 0.17 -10.32 7.17
N ILE A 206 1.19 -11.10 7.55
CA ILE A 206 1.68 -11.16 8.93
C ILE A 206 2.19 -9.78 9.36
N TYR A 207 3.06 -9.14 8.58
CA TYR A 207 3.62 -7.85 8.97
C TYR A 207 2.60 -6.70 8.87
N GLU A 208 1.57 -6.83 8.04
CA GLU A 208 0.46 -5.89 8.00
C GLU A 208 -0.36 -5.95 9.29
N ASP A 209 -0.83 -7.13 9.69
CA ASP A 209 -1.66 -7.28 10.88
C ASP A 209 -0.88 -7.06 12.18
N LEU A 210 0.41 -7.41 12.25
CA LEU A 210 1.26 -7.05 13.39
C LEU A 210 1.46 -5.53 13.51
N ALA A 211 1.52 -4.81 12.38
CA ALA A 211 1.58 -3.36 12.38
C ALA A 211 0.24 -2.73 12.81
N ILE A 212 -0.90 -3.31 12.38
CA ILE A 212 -2.24 -2.87 12.80
C ILE A 212 -2.45 -3.15 14.29
N ALA A 213 -2.03 -4.32 14.80
CA ALA A 213 -2.08 -4.63 16.23
C ALA A 213 -1.25 -3.65 17.05
N ALA A 214 0.00 -3.36 16.64
CA ALA A 214 0.82 -2.34 17.29
C ALA A 214 0.16 -0.96 17.25
N TYR A 215 -0.49 -0.60 16.14
CA TYR A 215 -1.22 0.65 15.99
C TYR A 215 -2.35 0.76 17.00
N LEU A 216 -3.22 -0.26 17.08
CA LEU A 216 -4.38 -0.28 17.97
C LEU A 216 -3.97 -0.23 19.45
N ILE A 217 -3.02 -1.07 19.86
CA ILE A 217 -2.52 -1.11 21.24
C ILE A 217 -1.94 0.27 21.65
N THR A 218 -1.12 0.85 20.78
CA THR A 218 -0.54 2.19 21.04
C THR A 218 -1.61 3.26 21.07
N LEU A 219 -2.59 3.20 20.15
CA LEU A 219 -3.70 4.15 20.10
C LEU A 219 -4.51 4.11 21.40
N TRP A 220 -4.91 2.91 21.84
CA TRP A 220 -5.67 2.72 23.08
C TRP A 220 -4.94 3.29 24.28
N SER A 221 -3.65 3.01 24.41
CA SER A 221 -2.81 3.57 25.48
C SER A 221 -2.69 5.10 25.41
N CYS A 222 -2.43 5.66 24.22
CA CYS A 222 -2.29 7.11 24.04
C CYS A 222 -3.59 7.88 24.29
N THR A 223 -4.74 7.24 24.06
CA THR A 223 -6.06 7.87 24.16
C THR A 223 -6.83 7.47 25.42
N GLN A 224 -6.27 6.60 26.26
CA GLN A 224 -6.90 6.03 27.46
C GLN A 224 -8.26 5.41 27.12
N SER A 225 -8.27 4.62 26.06
CA SER A 225 -9.48 4.01 25.49
C SER A 225 -9.35 2.50 25.35
N GLU A 226 -8.54 1.86 26.21
CA GLU A 226 -8.40 0.42 26.25
C GLU A 226 -9.77 -0.28 26.30
N PRO A 227 -10.05 -1.22 25.37
CA PRO A 227 -11.32 -1.90 25.33
C PRO A 227 -11.47 -2.85 26.53
N GLN A 228 -12.68 -2.93 27.09
CA GLN A 228 -13.05 -4.07 27.92
C GLN A 228 -13.07 -5.35 27.05
N ALA A 229 -13.61 -5.26 25.84
CA ALA A 229 -13.45 -6.26 24.80
C ALA A 229 -13.69 -5.65 23.40
N PHE A 230 -13.04 -6.20 22.38
CA PHE A 230 -13.25 -5.78 20.99
C PHE A 230 -13.95 -6.84 20.15
N ALA A 231 -14.60 -6.41 19.06
CA ALA A 231 -15.08 -7.29 17.98
C ALA A 231 -14.52 -6.84 16.62
N ASP A 232 -13.85 -7.74 15.91
CA ASP A 232 -13.40 -7.53 14.52
C ASP A 232 -14.46 -8.08 13.55
N LEU A 233 -15.09 -7.18 12.80
CA LEU A 233 -16.20 -7.48 11.90
C LEU A 233 -15.68 -7.66 10.46
N GLY A 234 -15.80 -8.88 9.94
CA GLY A 234 -15.12 -9.30 8.71
C GLY A 234 -13.66 -9.69 8.96
N CYS A 235 -13.39 -10.43 10.05
CA CYS A 235 -12.04 -10.71 10.53
C CYS A 235 -11.21 -11.64 9.61
N GLY A 236 -11.84 -12.25 8.60
CA GLY A 236 -11.16 -13.06 7.59
C GLY A 236 -10.37 -14.21 8.19
N ASN A 237 -9.05 -14.15 8.06
CA ASN A 237 -8.16 -15.20 8.58
C ASN A 237 -8.08 -15.23 10.12
N GLY A 238 -8.60 -14.22 10.82
CA GLY A 238 -8.62 -14.14 12.28
C GLY A 238 -7.26 -13.76 12.91
N LEU A 239 -6.26 -13.38 12.11
CA LEU A 239 -4.91 -13.11 12.59
C LEU A 239 -4.85 -11.93 13.56
N LEU A 240 -5.50 -10.81 13.22
CA LEU A 240 -5.52 -9.63 14.10
C LEU A 240 -6.12 -9.96 15.47
N VAL A 241 -7.25 -10.69 15.48
CA VAL A 241 -7.90 -11.17 16.71
C VAL A 241 -6.96 -12.06 17.52
N HIS A 242 -6.28 -13.01 16.86
CA HIS A 242 -5.32 -13.90 17.49
C HIS A 242 -4.18 -13.13 18.18
N VAL A 243 -3.57 -12.18 17.47
CA VAL A 243 -2.45 -11.41 17.99
C VAL A 243 -2.89 -10.55 19.17
N LEU A 244 -4.01 -9.83 19.06
CA LEU A 244 -4.52 -8.98 20.15
C LEU A 244 -4.87 -9.81 21.41
N ASN A 245 -5.53 -10.97 21.23
CA ASN A 245 -5.81 -11.90 22.34
C ASN A 245 -4.52 -12.41 23.00
N ALA A 246 -3.48 -12.72 22.22
CA ALA A 246 -2.17 -13.15 22.73
C ALA A 246 -1.38 -12.03 23.43
N GLU A 247 -1.72 -10.76 23.18
CA GLU A 247 -1.23 -9.59 23.91
C GLU A 247 -2.13 -9.20 25.11
N GLY A 248 -3.14 -10.00 25.43
CA GLY A 248 -3.99 -9.81 26.61
C GLY A 248 -5.25 -8.94 26.38
N TYR A 249 -5.51 -8.51 25.14
CA TYR A 249 -6.74 -7.79 24.81
C TYR A 249 -7.83 -8.79 24.45
N LYS A 250 -8.89 -8.86 25.25
CA LYS A 250 -10.00 -9.77 25.00
C LYS A 250 -10.76 -9.33 23.74
N GLY A 251 -10.94 -10.23 22.78
CA GLY A 251 -11.78 -9.94 21.63
C GLY A 251 -12.18 -11.13 20.78
N TYR A 252 -13.07 -10.82 19.85
CA TYR A 252 -13.85 -11.76 19.07
C TYR A 252 -13.80 -11.40 17.59
N GLY A 253 -13.71 -12.40 16.72
CA GLY A 253 -13.75 -12.21 15.27
C GLY A 253 -15.04 -12.74 14.69
N TYR A 254 -15.71 -11.96 13.84
CA TYR A 254 -16.89 -12.39 13.10
C TYR A 254 -16.55 -12.41 11.62
N ASP A 255 -16.70 -13.56 10.97
CA ASP A 255 -16.61 -13.65 9.51
C ASP A 255 -17.70 -14.57 8.98
N VAL A 256 -18.22 -14.26 7.79
CA VAL A 256 -19.21 -15.11 7.12
C VAL A 256 -18.66 -16.52 6.85
N ARG A 257 -17.34 -16.69 6.83
CA ARG A 257 -16.67 -17.96 6.53
C ARG A 257 -15.49 -18.21 7.46
N ARG A 258 -15.45 -19.41 8.01
CA ARG A 258 -14.27 -19.93 8.68
C ARG A 258 -13.11 -20.11 7.68
N ARG A 259 -11.96 -19.52 7.99
CA ARG A 259 -10.72 -19.69 7.21
C ARG A 259 -9.88 -20.84 7.76
N LYS A 260 -9.00 -21.39 6.92
CA LYS A 260 -8.14 -22.53 7.27
C LYS A 260 -7.26 -22.25 8.49
N LEU A 261 -6.77 -21.02 8.63
CA LEU A 261 -5.93 -20.63 9.77
C LEU A 261 -6.62 -20.80 11.12
N TRP A 262 -7.95 -20.71 11.19
CA TRP A 262 -8.67 -20.75 12.46
C TRP A 262 -8.43 -22.06 13.22
N SER A 263 -8.23 -23.18 12.52
CA SER A 263 -7.95 -24.48 13.16
C SER A 263 -6.50 -24.65 13.62
N LEU A 264 -5.60 -23.73 13.27
CA LEU A 264 -4.19 -23.76 13.67
C LEU A 264 -3.89 -22.85 14.86
N TYR A 265 -4.79 -21.91 15.18
CA TYR A 265 -4.67 -21.08 16.36
C TYR A 265 -4.93 -21.87 17.65
N PRO A 266 -4.40 -21.40 18.81
CA PRO A 266 -4.74 -21.97 20.11
C PRO A 266 -6.25 -22.03 20.35
N ALA A 267 -6.70 -23.03 21.13
CA ALA A 267 -8.13 -23.29 21.35
C ALA A 267 -8.87 -22.07 21.91
N GLU A 268 -8.20 -21.30 22.77
CA GLU A 268 -8.72 -20.07 23.37
C GLU A 268 -9.01 -19.00 22.29
N THR A 269 -8.13 -18.86 21.31
CA THR A 269 -8.36 -17.95 20.18
C THR A 269 -9.42 -18.51 19.24
N ALA A 270 -9.34 -19.79 18.90
CA ALA A 270 -10.26 -20.43 17.96
C ALA A 270 -11.72 -20.36 18.46
N ALA A 271 -11.94 -20.44 19.77
CA ALA A 271 -13.26 -20.27 20.40
C ALA A 271 -13.81 -18.83 20.28
N CYS A 272 -12.94 -17.84 20.06
CA CYS A 272 -13.32 -16.44 19.87
C CYS A 272 -13.56 -16.06 18.39
N LEU A 273 -13.39 -17.00 17.46
CA LEU A 273 -13.61 -16.78 16.03
C LEU A 273 -14.93 -17.42 15.60
N LEU A 274 -15.89 -16.59 15.20
CA LEU A 274 -17.27 -16.96 14.93
C LEU A 274 -17.56 -16.92 13.43
N GLU A 275 -17.97 -18.06 12.88
CA GLU A 275 -18.47 -18.16 11.51
C GLU A 275 -19.94 -17.66 11.45
N GLN A 276 -20.10 -16.34 11.37
CA GLN A 276 -21.39 -15.65 11.46
C GLN A 276 -21.44 -14.47 10.49
N THR A 277 -22.55 -14.37 9.75
CA THR A 277 -22.82 -13.20 8.91
C THR A 277 -23.18 -12.00 9.78
N VAL A 278 -22.44 -10.90 9.62
CA VAL A 278 -22.77 -9.61 10.21
C VAL A 278 -23.83 -8.93 9.35
N GLU A 279 -25.10 -9.23 9.60
CA GLU A 279 -26.23 -8.57 8.91
C GLU A 279 -26.47 -7.18 9.53
N PRO A 280 -26.14 -6.06 8.85
CA PRO A 280 -26.04 -4.77 9.52
C PRO A 280 -27.33 -4.29 10.20
N LYS A 281 -28.50 -4.74 9.73
CA LYS A 281 -29.80 -4.36 10.29
C LYS A 281 -30.16 -5.10 11.58
N SER A 282 -29.76 -6.37 11.70
CA SER A 282 -30.15 -7.25 12.82
C SER A 282 -29.00 -7.69 13.70
N PHE A 283 -27.76 -7.42 13.33
CA PHE A 283 -26.57 -7.85 14.07
C PHE A 283 -26.61 -7.40 15.52
N ARG A 284 -26.22 -8.31 16.41
CA ARG A 284 -26.06 -8.10 17.84
C ARG A 284 -24.73 -8.72 18.26
N LEU A 285 -24.17 -8.20 19.34
CA LEU A 285 -22.96 -8.73 19.92
C LEU A 285 -23.31 -9.91 20.82
N ASP A 286 -22.66 -11.06 20.59
CA ASP A 286 -22.94 -12.28 21.35
C ASP A 286 -22.33 -12.25 22.76
N PHE A 287 -21.38 -11.34 23.00
CA PHE A 287 -20.67 -11.23 24.26
C PHE A 287 -20.86 -9.87 24.94
N PRO A 288 -21.22 -9.84 26.23
CA PRO A 288 -21.32 -8.60 26.99
C PRO A 288 -19.93 -7.98 27.21
N GLY A 289 -19.88 -6.65 27.28
CA GLY A 289 -18.66 -5.89 27.52
C GLY A 289 -17.82 -5.60 26.27
N ILE A 290 -18.30 -5.93 25.07
CA ILE A 290 -17.68 -5.43 23.84
C ILE A 290 -18.02 -3.94 23.71
N ASP A 291 -17.00 -3.10 23.77
CA ASP A 291 -17.07 -1.63 23.71
C ASP A 291 -16.26 -1.05 22.54
N TRP A 292 -15.65 -1.92 21.71
CA TRP A 292 -14.87 -1.56 20.54
C TRP A 292 -15.18 -2.43 19.32
N LEU A 293 -15.34 -1.79 18.15
CA LEU A 293 -15.42 -2.47 16.86
C LEU A 293 -14.18 -2.21 16.01
N ILE A 294 -13.69 -3.25 15.36
CA ILE A 294 -12.61 -3.19 14.38
C ILE A 294 -13.20 -3.62 13.03
N GLY A 295 -12.89 -2.86 11.98
CA GLY A 295 -13.12 -3.24 10.59
C GLY A 295 -11.81 -3.16 9.85
N ASN A 296 -11.00 -4.21 9.96
CA ASN A 296 -9.75 -4.33 9.21
C ASN A 296 -10.04 -4.90 7.82
N HIS A 297 -10.06 -4.05 6.80
CA HIS A 297 -10.32 -4.49 5.42
C HIS A 297 -11.66 -5.23 5.25
N SER A 298 -12.69 -4.77 5.97
CA SER A 298 -14.00 -5.42 6.13
C SER A 298 -14.93 -5.31 4.90
N ASP A 299 -14.38 -5.03 3.72
CA ASP A 299 -15.08 -5.03 2.43
C ASP A 299 -16.45 -4.32 2.45
N GLU A 300 -17.54 -5.03 2.13
CA GLU A 300 -18.92 -4.52 2.10
C GLU A 300 -19.40 -3.94 3.44
N LEU A 301 -18.78 -4.35 4.56
CA LEU A 301 -19.10 -3.84 5.90
C LEU A 301 -18.39 -2.52 6.22
N SER A 302 -17.41 -2.10 5.41
CA SER A 302 -16.65 -0.86 5.66
C SER A 302 -17.54 0.36 5.93
N PRO A 303 -18.55 0.70 5.09
CA PRO A 303 -19.43 1.83 5.38
C PRO A 303 -20.42 1.55 6.54
N TRP A 304 -20.66 0.29 6.88
CA TRP A 304 -21.56 -0.09 7.98
C TRP A 304 -20.90 -0.02 9.35
N LEU A 305 -19.56 -0.07 9.44
CA LEU A 305 -18.87 -0.11 10.73
C LEU A 305 -19.21 1.09 11.63
N PRO A 306 -19.20 2.36 11.16
CA PRO A 306 -19.59 3.49 11.99
C PRO A 306 -21.08 3.44 12.41
N VAL A 307 -21.96 2.94 11.53
CA VAL A 307 -23.39 2.78 11.83
C VAL A 307 -23.60 1.74 12.94
N LEU A 308 -22.92 0.59 12.84
CA LEU A 308 -22.95 -0.45 13.86
C LEU A 308 -22.38 0.05 15.18
N ALA A 309 -21.27 0.78 15.14
CA ALA A 309 -20.67 1.37 16.33
C ALA A 309 -21.64 2.34 17.05
N ALA A 310 -22.33 3.19 16.28
CA ALA A 310 -23.35 4.08 16.81
C ALA A 310 -24.54 3.33 17.43
N ARG A 311 -25.02 2.26 16.78
CA ARG A 311 -26.14 1.45 17.28
C ARG A 311 -25.78 0.69 18.56
N LEU A 312 -24.56 0.17 18.62
CA LEU A 312 -24.05 -0.65 19.72
C LEU A 312 -23.38 0.19 20.82
N LYS A 313 -23.26 1.51 20.63
CA LYS A 313 -22.61 2.46 21.53
C LYS A 313 -21.16 2.09 21.84
N THR A 314 -20.41 1.75 20.80
CA THR A 314 -18.99 1.35 20.89
C THR A 314 -18.10 2.41 20.23
N SER A 315 -16.82 2.40 20.59
CA SER A 315 -15.78 3.02 19.75
C SER A 315 -15.54 2.18 18.51
N PHE A 316 -14.90 2.74 17.49
CA PHE A 316 -14.50 1.96 16.32
C PHE A 316 -13.16 2.36 15.71
N PHE A 317 -12.52 1.37 15.06
CA PHE A 317 -11.43 1.54 14.11
C PHE A 317 -11.81 0.93 12.77
N LEU A 318 -11.70 1.70 11.69
CA LEU A 318 -12.00 1.27 10.32
C LEU A 318 -10.78 1.47 9.42
N LEU A 319 -10.30 0.41 8.79
CA LEU A 319 -9.28 0.43 7.74
C LEU A 319 -9.91 -0.04 6.41
N PRO A 320 -10.55 0.86 5.64
CA PRO A 320 -11.28 0.49 4.45
C PRO A 320 -10.32 0.14 3.29
N CYS A 321 -10.66 -0.88 2.49
CA CYS A 321 -9.89 -1.30 1.31
C CYS A 321 -10.71 -1.25 0.01
N CYS A 322 -11.87 -1.91 0.02
CA CYS A 322 -12.74 -2.14 -1.12
C CYS A 322 -13.91 -1.14 -1.11
N PRO A 323 -14.14 -0.41 -2.21
CA PRO A 323 -15.09 0.69 -2.23
C PRO A 323 -16.52 0.15 -2.43
N PHE A 324 -17.30 0.11 -1.35
CA PHE A 324 -18.70 -0.30 -1.32
C PHE A 324 -19.58 0.75 -0.66
N GLU A 325 -20.84 0.83 -1.08
CA GLU A 325 -21.88 1.65 -0.45
C GLU A 325 -22.66 0.83 0.59
N LEU A 326 -23.48 1.48 1.42
CA LEU A 326 -24.34 0.79 2.40
C LEU A 326 -25.25 -0.29 1.78
N SER A 327 -25.60 -0.15 0.50
CA SER A 327 -26.38 -1.16 -0.23
C SER A 327 -25.61 -2.46 -0.52
N GLY A 328 -24.28 -2.47 -0.33
CA GLY A 328 -23.39 -3.55 -0.79
C GLY A 328 -22.99 -3.44 -2.26
N ARG A 329 -23.43 -2.40 -2.97
CA ARG A 329 -22.99 -2.10 -4.35
C ARG A 329 -21.59 -1.48 -4.35
N LYS A 330 -20.88 -1.61 -5.47
CA LYS A 330 -19.60 -0.93 -5.68
C LYS A 330 -19.82 0.58 -5.69
N PHE A 331 -19.08 1.27 -4.82
CA PHE A 331 -19.13 2.72 -4.69
C PHE A 331 -18.77 3.39 -6.01
N GLN A 332 -19.63 4.30 -6.43
CA GLN A 332 -19.41 5.11 -7.63
C GLN A 332 -18.61 6.35 -7.26
N ARG A 333 -17.49 6.55 -7.95
CA ARG A 333 -16.61 7.71 -7.72
C ARG A 333 -17.37 9.01 -7.97
N ARG A 334 -17.33 9.91 -6.99
CA ARG A 334 -18.03 11.20 -6.95
C ARG A 334 -17.07 12.35 -7.23
N ASN A 335 -15.80 12.22 -6.87
CA ASN A 335 -14.78 13.23 -7.09
C ASN A 335 -13.63 12.70 -7.98
N THR A 336 -13.52 13.26 -9.19
CA THR A 336 -12.48 12.89 -10.16
C THR A 336 -11.13 13.58 -9.92
N GLY A 337 -11.07 14.59 -9.05
CA GLY A 337 -9.84 15.31 -8.69
C GLY A 337 -8.94 14.58 -7.67
N ILE A 338 -9.47 13.56 -6.98
CA ILE A 338 -8.74 12.75 -6.00
C ILE A 338 -8.78 11.26 -6.35
N SER A 339 -7.89 10.44 -5.81
CA SER A 339 -7.92 9.00 -6.12
C SER A 339 -9.26 8.36 -5.70
N ALA A 340 -9.72 7.33 -6.43
CA ALA A 340 -10.95 6.61 -6.08
C ALA A 340 -10.95 6.04 -4.65
N TYR A 341 -9.76 5.72 -4.11
CA TYR A 341 -9.62 5.31 -2.72
C TYR A 341 -9.87 6.46 -1.74
N GLN A 342 -9.27 7.62 -1.99
CA GLN A 342 -9.48 8.80 -1.14
C GLN A 342 -10.94 9.23 -1.16
N ASP A 343 -11.57 9.23 -2.33
CA ASP A 343 -13.00 9.54 -2.47
C ASP A 343 -13.88 8.58 -1.65
N PHE A 344 -13.56 7.28 -1.68
CA PHE A 344 -14.23 6.29 -0.84
C PHE A 344 -13.99 6.51 0.67
N VAL A 345 -12.77 6.86 1.08
CA VAL A 345 -12.48 7.18 2.49
C VAL A 345 -13.26 8.42 2.95
N LEU A 346 -13.40 9.44 2.09
CA LEU A 346 -14.23 10.62 2.38
C LEU A 346 -15.70 10.24 2.55
N TYR A 347 -16.21 9.33 1.71
CA TYR A 347 -17.56 8.79 1.88
C TYR A 347 -17.72 8.05 3.22
N ALA A 348 -16.82 7.12 3.55
CA ALA A 348 -16.87 6.40 4.83
C ALA A 348 -16.77 7.35 6.04
N ARG A 349 -15.98 8.43 5.92
CA ARG A 349 -15.89 9.48 6.93
C ARG A 349 -17.19 10.25 7.07
N GLN A 350 -17.81 10.63 5.96
CA GLN A 350 -19.13 11.29 5.97
C GLN A 350 -20.16 10.43 6.69
N ILE A 351 -20.20 9.11 6.43
CA ILE A 351 -21.10 8.20 7.17
C ILE A 351 -20.83 8.28 8.68
N SER A 352 -19.56 8.24 9.09
CA SER A 352 -19.17 8.33 10.50
C SER A 352 -19.60 9.65 11.17
N ASP A 353 -19.38 10.78 10.49
CA ASP A 353 -19.78 12.11 10.97
C ASP A 353 -21.33 12.22 11.09
N GLU A 354 -22.05 11.62 10.13
CA GLU A 354 -23.52 11.54 10.18
C GLU A 354 -24.02 10.61 11.29
N CYS A 355 -23.27 9.59 11.65
CA CYS A 355 -23.49 8.76 12.84
C CYS A 355 -23.19 9.48 14.17
N GLY A 356 -22.64 10.69 14.10
CA GLY A 356 -22.39 11.57 15.24
C GLY A 356 -21.00 11.41 15.86
N PHE A 357 -20.08 10.70 15.23
CA PHE A 357 -18.71 10.59 15.73
C PHE A 357 -17.88 11.84 15.43
N GLU A 358 -16.99 12.18 16.37
CA GLU A 358 -15.84 13.02 16.06
C GLU A 358 -14.78 12.17 15.34
N THR A 359 -14.88 12.06 14.02
CA THR A 359 -14.07 11.12 13.25
C THR A 359 -12.62 11.58 13.12
N LEU A 360 -11.73 10.87 13.81
CA LEU A 360 -10.29 10.99 13.63
C LEU A 360 -9.87 10.20 12.39
N GLN A 361 -8.79 10.65 11.76
CA GLN A 361 -8.19 9.99 10.60
C GLN A 361 -6.69 9.88 10.80
N ASP A 362 -6.09 8.76 10.43
CA ASP A 362 -4.64 8.59 10.45
C ASP A 362 -4.15 7.78 9.26
N ARG A 363 -2.86 7.89 8.96
CA ARG A 363 -2.18 7.16 7.90
C ARG A 363 -1.20 6.16 8.51
N LEU A 364 -1.49 4.87 8.36
CA LEU A 364 -0.71 3.78 8.91
C LEU A 364 0.59 3.53 8.09
N LYS A 365 1.62 3.01 8.77
CA LYS A 365 2.87 2.52 8.15
C LYS A 365 2.83 0.99 8.00
N ILE A 366 1.99 0.52 7.07
CA ILE A 366 1.77 -0.90 6.73
C ILE A 366 2.18 -1.19 5.27
N PRO A 367 2.43 -2.46 4.87
CA PRO A 367 2.76 -2.85 3.49
C PRO A 367 1.54 -2.87 2.54
N SER A 368 0.68 -1.83 2.63
CA SER A 368 -0.52 -1.65 1.83
C SER A 368 -0.63 -0.22 1.27
N THR A 369 -1.28 -0.11 0.10
CA THR A 369 -1.69 1.20 -0.44
C THR A 369 -2.95 1.73 0.23
N LYS A 370 -3.72 0.86 0.90
CA LYS A 370 -4.97 1.13 1.62
C LYS A 370 -4.68 1.33 3.11
N ARG A 371 -4.13 2.48 3.44
CA ARG A 371 -3.50 2.76 4.75
C ARG A 371 -4.09 3.96 5.49
N LEU A 372 -5.24 4.46 5.06
CA LEU A 372 -5.94 5.54 5.77
C LEU A 372 -6.99 4.90 6.67
N ALA A 373 -6.84 5.07 7.99
CA ALA A 373 -7.80 4.59 8.97
C ALA A 373 -8.71 5.73 9.44
N LEU A 374 -9.94 5.38 9.79
CA LEU A 374 -10.91 6.23 10.47
C LEU A 374 -11.15 5.68 11.88
N ILE A 375 -11.20 6.56 12.86
CA ILE A 375 -11.34 6.20 14.27
C ILE A 375 -12.45 7.06 14.87
N GLY A 376 -13.44 6.43 15.50
CA GLY A 376 -14.48 7.10 16.27
C GLY A 376 -14.38 6.70 17.73
N LEU A 377 -13.88 7.62 18.58
CA LEU A 377 -13.74 7.40 20.03
C LEU A 377 -14.91 8.01 20.82
N LYS A 378 -15.41 9.16 20.34
CA LYS A 378 -16.47 9.92 21.00
C LYS A 378 -17.62 10.09 20.03
N GLN A 379 -18.82 9.73 20.50
CA GLN A 379 -20.05 9.96 19.79
C GLN A 379 -20.82 11.11 20.46
N THR A 380 -21.19 12.10 19.68
CA THR A 380 -22.15 13.14 20.08
C THR A 380 -23.55 12.53 20.17
N ALA A 381 -24.37 13.02 21.08
CA ALA A 381 -25.71 12.51 21.32
C ALA A 381 -26.66 12.83 20.14
N LYS A 382 -26.58 12.06 19.05
CA LYS A 382 -27.62 12.00 18.02
C LYS A 382 -28.67 10.96 18.42
N SER A 383 -29.94 11.26 18.18
CA SER A 383 -31.02 10.30 18.47
C SER A 383 -30.93 9.10 17.53
N PHE A 384 -31.32 7.92 18.02
CA PHE A 384 -31.41 6.70 17.22
C PHE A 384 -32.29 6.89 15.97
N GLN A 385 -33.36 7.67 16.08
CA GLN A 385 -34.26 7.99 14.97
C GLN A 385 -33.57 8.73 13.83
N ASN A 386 -32.69 9.69 14.15
CA ASN A 386 -31.94 10.44 13.13
C ASN A 386 -30.96 9.53 12.38
N LEU A 387 -30.32 8.60 13.10
CA LEU A 387 -29.42 7.62 12.50
C LEU A 387 -30.17 6.70 11.52
N GLU A 388 -31.31 6.13 11.94
CA GLU A 388 -32.09 5.25 11.07
C GLU A 388 -32.64 5.98 9.84
N TYR A 389 -33.11 7.22 10.02
CA TYR A 389 -33.55 8.06 8.91
C TYR A 389 -32.42 8.32 7.91
N PHE A 390 -31.23 8.64 8.40
CA PHE A 390 -30.04 8.83 7.55
C PHE A 390 -29.68 7.56 6.76
N VAL A 391 -29.63 6.40 7.42
CA VAL A 391 -29.33 5.11 6.77
C VAL A 391 -30.36 4.82 5.67
N GLN A 392 -31.65 5.04 5.93
CA GLN A 392 -32.70 4.86 4.95
C GLN A 392 -32.54 5.81 3.75
N GLN A 393 -32.27 7.09 3.99
CA GLN A 393 -32.01 8.04 2.91
C GLN A 393 -30.82 7.62 2.05
N GLU A 394 -29.71 7.23 2.68
CA GLU A 394 -28.48 6.88 1.95
C GLU A 394 -28.67 5.60 1.11
N LEU A 395 -29.42 4.63 1.60
CA LEU A 395 -29.84 3.45 0.82
C LEU A 395 -30.75 3.82 -0.37
N GLN A 396 -31.50 4.91 -0.28
CA GLN A 396 -32.41 5.36 -1.36
C GLN A 396 -31.72 6.20 -2.44
N LYS A 397 -30.73 7.03 -2.07
CA LYS A 397 -30.05 7.99 -2.99
C LYS A 397 -29.40 7.35 -4.21
N HIS A 398 -28.91 6.10 -4.09
CA HIS A 398 -28.14 5.44 -5.15
C HIS A 398 -28.90 4.32 -5.88
N LYS A 399 -30.25 4.39 -5.88
CA LYS A 399 -31.11 3.53 -6.71
C LYS A 399 -30.95 3.85 -8.18
N THR A 400 -30.67 2.83 -9.00
CA THR A 400 -30.72 2.92 -10.46
C THR A 400 -31.61 1.78 -10.98
N GLY A 401 -32.89 2.06 -11.25
CA GLY A 401 -33.81 1.24 -12.05
C GLY A 401 -34.25 -0.13 -11.52
N LEU A 402 -35.58 -0.31 -11.39
CA LEU A 402 -36.36 -1.56 -11.54
C LEU A 402 -35.93 -2.85 -10.80
N GLU A 403 -35.26 -2.77 -9.66
CA GLU A 403 -35.13 -3.92 -8.74
C GLU A 403 -36.06 -3.75 -7.52
N ASN A 404 -37.07 -4.61 -7.44
CA ASN A 404 -38.04 -4.69 -6.36
C ASN A 404 -37.38 -5.26 -5.09
N GLY A 405 -36.74 -4.38 -4.31
CA GLY A 405 -36.21 -4.71 -3.00
C GLY A 405 -35.68 -3.46 -2.33
N ALA A 406 -36.58 -2.63 -1.80
CA ALA A 406 -36.25 -1.33 -1.21
C ALA A 406 -35.32 -1.41 0.02
N ASP A 407 -34.96 -2.62 0.46
CA ASP A 407 -34.32 -2.90 1.74
C ASP A 407 -33.19 -3.96 1.70
N SER A 408 -32.83 -4.52 0.55
CA SER A 408 -31.84 -5.58 0.49
C SER A 408 -30.41 -5.03 0.54
N VAL A 409 -29.70 -5.31 1.63
CA VAL A 409 -28.24 -5.09 1.74
C VAL A 409 -27.57 -6.31 1.13
N LYS A 410 -26.76 -6.11 0.08
CA LYS A 410 -26.04 -7.21 -0.54
C LYS A 410 -24.75 -7.51 0.23
N LEU A 411 -24.78 -8.58 1.02
CA LEU A 411 -23.60 -9.09 1.72
C LEU A 411 -22.91 -10.20 0.92
N ARG A 412 -21.68 -10.50 1.32
CA ARG A 412 -20.91 -11.62 0.76
C ARG A 412 -21.61 -12.94 1.07
N GLU A 413 -21.74 -13.79 0.06
CA GLU A 413 -22.34 -15.13 0.20
C GLU A 413 -21.47 -16.05 1.06
N LYS A 414 -22.06 -17.08 1.66
CA LYS A 414 -21.32 -18.07 2.45
C LYS A 414 -20.36 -18.93 1.63
N MET A 415 -20.64 -19.15 0.34
CA MET A 415 -19.78 -19.93 -0.55
C MET A 415 -19.12 -19.03 -1.58
N GLU A 416 -17.83 -19.24 -1.86
CA GLU A 416 -17.12 -18.53 -2.91
C GLU A 416 -17.29 -19.31 -4.22
N SER A 417 -17.97 -18.72 -5.21
CA SER A 417 -17.88 -19.26 -6.58
C SER A 417 -16.47 -19.02 -7.08
N VAL A 418 -15.74 -20.09 -7.42
CA VAL A 418 -14.37 -19.99 -7.95
C VAL A 418 -14.44 -19.32 -9.34
N ARG A 419 -14.19 -18.01 -9.40
CA ARG A 419 -14.11 -17.24 -10.66
C ARG A 419 -12.67 -17.03 -11.10
N ASN A 420 -11.86 -18.06 -10.98
CA ASN A 420 -10.52 -18.04 -11.54
C ASN A 420 -10.60 -18.63 -12.95
N CYS A 421 -10.13 -17.90 -13.97
CA CYS A 421 -9.93 -18.40 -15.35
C CYS A 421 -9.08 -19.71 -15.43
N THR A 422 -8.64 -20.28 -14.30
CA THR A 422 -7.91 -21.55 -14.21
C THR A 422 -8.84 -22.77 -14.15
N GLN A 423 -10.12 -22.60 -13.82
CA GLN A 423 -11.13 -23.69 -13.83
C GLN A 423 -12.04 -23.66 -15.06
N VAL A 424 -11.85 -22.69 -15.97
CA VAL A 424 -12.50 -22.72 -17.28
C VAL A 424 -11.90 -23.89 -18.06
N GLU A 425 -12.74 -24.65 -18.77
CA GLU A 425 -12.21 -25.60 -19.73
C GLU A 425 -11.24 -24.88 -20.68
N LYS A 426 -9.95 -25.26 -20.63
CA LYS A 426 -8.90 -24.68 -21.48
C LYS A 426 -9.29 -24.67 -22.96
N SER A 427 -10.10 -25.65 -23.38
CA SER A 427 -10.68 -25.77 -24.72
C SER A 427 -11.44 -24.51 -25.16
N ILE A 428 -12.27 -23.92 -24.29
CA ILE A 428 -13.09 -22.76 -24.63
C ILE A 428 -12.22 -21.51 -24.77
N LEU A 429 -11.28 -21.30 -23.84
CA LEU A 429 -10.36 -20.16 -23.90
C LEU A 429 -9.42 -20.26 -25.11
N ASP A 430 -8.90 -21.44 -25.41
CA ASP A 430 -8.01 -21.64 -26.55
C ASP A 430 -8.78 -21.52 -27.88
N ALA A 431 -10.04 -21.95 -27.95
CA ALA A 431 -10.92 -21.71 -29.10
C ALA A 431 -11.19 -20.21 -29.32
N LEU A 432 -11.46 -19.45 -28.25
CA LEU A 432 -11.67 -18.00 -28.31
C LEU A 432 -10.40 -17.26 -28.74
N VAL A 433 -9.24 -17.61 -28.16
CA VAL A 433 -7.95 -17.05 -28.55
C VAL A 433 -7.66 -17.34 -30.02
N LEU A 434 -7.90 -18.56 -30.49
CA LEU A 434 -7.71 -18.93 -31.89
C LEU A 434 -8.67 -18.18 -32.83
N LYS A 435 -9.92 -17.98 -32.42
CA LYS A 435 -10.93 -17.23 -33.19
C LYS A 435 -10.52 -15.77 -33.35
N ILE A 436 -10.11 -15.11 -32.26
CA ILE A 436 -9.60 -13.72 -32.30
C ILE A 436 -8.32 -13.62 -33.13
N PHE A 437 -7.40 -14.58 -32.96
CA PHE A 437 -6.17 -14.64 -33.73
C PHE A 437 -6.42 -14.77 -35.24
N ARG A 438 -7.38 -15.61 -35.67
CA ARG A 438 -7.79 -15.72 -37.09
C ARG A 438 -8.42 -14.42 -37.61
N GLN A 439 -9.21 -13.72 -36.79
CA GLN A 439 -9.75 -12.42 -37.18
C GLN A 439 -8.64 -11.39 -37.43
N LEU A 440 -7.59 -11.40 -36.61
CA LEU A 440 -6.42 -10.52 -36.77
C LEU A 440 -5.52 -10.93 -37.94
N LEU A 441 -5.40 -12.22 -38.27
CA LEU A 441 -4.64 -12.64 -39.45
C LEU A 441 -5.26 -12.14 -40.76
N GLY A 442 -6.60 -12.01 -40.81
CA GLY A 442 -7.31 -11.62 -42.04
C GLY A 442 -7.21 -12.68 -43.14
N ASN A 443 -7.91 -12.46 -44.27
CA ASN A 443 -7.86 -13.34 -45.45
C ASN A 443 -6.67 -13.02 -46.38
N GLU A 444 -5.57 -12.47 -45.85
CA GLU A 444 -4.46 -12.02 -46.69
C GLU A 444 -3.61 -13.21 -47.17
N SER A 445 -3.84 -13.60 -48.43
CA SER A 445 -2.95 -14.45 -49.20
C SER A 445 -1.77 -13.62 -49.70
N ARG A 446 -0.59 -13.88 -49.13
CA ARG A 446 0.76 -13.63 -49.68
C ARG A 446 1.03 -12.22 -50.26
N THR A 447 1.71 -11.39 -49.48
CA THR A 447 2.61 -10.38 -50.05
C THR A 447 4.02 -10.96 -50.17
N SER A 448 4.61 -10.80 -51.35
CA SER A 448 5.92 -11.27 -51.79
C SER A 448 7.06 -10.48 -51.14
N ASP A 449 7.14 -10.51 -49.81
CA ASP A 449 8.28 -10.00 -49.04
C ASP A 449 8.63 -11.02 -47.95
N ASN A 450 9.93 -11.26 -47.73
CA ASN A 450 10.50 -12.21 -46.76
C ASN A 450 10.21 -11.86 -45.27
N CYS A 451 9.14 -11.12 -44.97
CA CYS A 451 8.75 -10.72 -43.63
C CYS A 451 7.60 -11.58 -43.07
N TRP A 452 7.74 -11.98 -41.80
CA TRP A 452 6.71 -12.70 -41.05
C TRP A 452 5.42 -11.87 -40.94
N LEU A 453 4.27 -12.47 -41.27
CA LEU A 453 2.95 -11.82 -41.39
C LEU A 453 2.45 -11.35 -40.02
N PRO A 454 2.34 -10.03 -39.76
CA PRO A 454 1.84 -9.53 -38.49
C PRO A 454 0.31 -9.47 -38.40
N GLY A 455 -0.40 -9.78 -39.50
CA GLY A 455 -1.85 -9.59 -39.61
C GLY A 455 -2.27 -8.12 -39.60
N LYS A 456 -3.58 -7.89 -39.56
CA LYS A 456 -4.20 -6.56 -39.39
C LYS A 456 -4.38 -6.23 -37.91
N GLN A 457 -4.51 -4.94 -37.63
CA GLN A 457 -4.91 -4.44 -36.32
C GLN A 457 -6.41 -4.18 -36.30
N LEU A 458 -7.10 -4.63 -35.25
CA LEU A 458 -8.54 -4.44 -35.08
C LEU A 458 -8.83 -3.63 -33.81
N SER A 459 -9.92 -2.86 -33.85
CA SER A 459 -10.42 -2.22 -32.64
C SER A 459 -11.05 -3.24 -31.69
N MET A 460 -11.12 -2.92 -30.39
CA MET A 460 -11.81 -3.77 -29.42
C MET A 460 -13.29 -3.99 -29.79
N ARG A 461 -13.92 -3.00 -30.44
CA ARG A 461 -15.30 -3.10 -30.94
C ARG A 461 -15.41 -4.14 -32.04
N ASP A 462 -14.51 -4.13 -33.02
CA ASP A 462 -14.55 -5.06 -34.16
C ASP A 462 -14.30 -6.50 -33.71
N ILE A 463 -13.36 -6.69 -32.77
CA ILE A 463 -13.10 -8.01 -32.17
C ILE A 463 -14.34 -8.50 -31.42
N ALA A 464 -15.00 -7.62 -30.66
CA ALA A 464 -16.22 -7.99 -29.93
C ALA A 464 -17.40 -8.30 -30.87
N GLN A 465 -17.51 -7.63 -32.02
CA GLN A 465 -18.53 -7.92 -33.04
C GLN A 465 -18.31 -9.29 -33.70
N GLY A 466 -17.06 -9.77 -33.75
CA GLY A 466 -16.73 -11.11 -34.25
C GLY A 466 -16.99 -12.25 -33.26
N LEU A 467 -17.53 -11.96 -32.07
CA LEU A 467 -17.85 -12.94 -31.02
C LEU A 467 -19.36 -13.02 -30.77
N SER A 468 -19.86 -14.20 -30.45
CA SER A 468 -21.28 -14.42 -30.11
C SER A 468 -21.62 -13.82 -28.74
N LYS A 469 -22.91 -13.63 -28.46
CA LYS A 469 -23.36 -13.11 -27.16
C LYS A 469 -23.03 -14.07 -26.03
N GLU A 470 -23.08 -15.36 -26.29
CA GLU A 470 -22.73 -16.44 -25.35
C GLU A 470 -21.24 -16.43 -25.05
N GLU A 471 -20.39 -16.26 -26.06
CA GLU A 471 -18.94 -16.13 -25.92
C GLU A 471 -18.56 -14.89 -25.09
N LEU A 472 -19.19 -13.73 -25.37
CA LEU A 472 -18.96 -12.49 -24.62
C LEU A 472 -19.44 -12.57 -23.17
N SER A 473 -20.56 -13.26 -22.92
CA SER A 473 -21.08 -13.52 -21.58
C SER A 473 -20.16 -14.47 -20.81
N GLY A 474 -19.66 -15.52 -21.47
CA GLY A 474 -18.64 -16.43 -20.93
C GLY A 474 -17.36 -15.70 -20.57
N ILE A 475 -16.84 -14.84 -21.45
CA ILE A 475 -15.62 -14.07 -21.16
C ILE A 475 -15.82 -13.08 -19.99
N LYS A 476 -17.01 -12.48 -19.86
CA LYS A 476 -17.33 -11.57 -18.75
C LYS A 476 -17.44 -12.29 -17.40
N SER A 477 -18.07 -13.47 -17.39
CA SER A 477 -18.22 -14.29 -16.20
C SER A 477 -16.90 -14.92 -15.77
N GLU A 478 -16.10 -15.40 -16.72
CA GLU A 478 -14.89 -16.19 -16.45
C GLU A 478 -13.62 -15.37 -16.32
N CYS A 479 -13.44 -14.32 -17.14
CA CYS A 479 -12.18 -13.58 -17.20
C CYS A 479 -12.33 -12.07 -17.00
N GLY A 480 -13.45 -11.62 -16.43
CA GLY A 480 -13.66 -10.20 -16.16
C GLY A 480 -13.69 -9.34 -17.43
N GLY A 481 -13.94 -9.95 -18.60
CA GLY A 481 -14.09 -9.27 -19.89
C GLY A 481 -12.94 -9.52 -20.88
N ILE A 482 -13.22 -9.18 -22.15
CA ILE A 482 -12.33 -9.45 -23.30
C ILE A 482 -10.97 -8.76 -23.20
N LYS A 483 -10.93 -7.55 -22.62
CA LYS A 483 -9.69 -6.80 -22.41
C LYS A 483 -8.71 -7.55 -21.50
N THR A 484 -9.22 -8.23 -20.48
CA THR A 484 -8.42 -9.02 -19.55
C THR A 484 -7.90 -10.29 -20.20
N LEU A 485 -8.74 -10.97 -21.01
CA LEU A 485 -8.32 -12.14 -21.80
C LEU A 485 -7.10 -11.81 -22.70
N LEU A 486 -7.18 -10.72 -23.46
CA LEU A 486 -6.12 -10.28 -24.36
C LEU A 486 -4.83 -9.91 -23.60
N ARG A 487 -4.96 -9.28 -22.42
CA ARG A 487 -3.81 -8.95 -21.56
C ARG A 487 -3.16 -10.20 -20.96
N ASN A 488 -3.95 -11.18 -20.56
CA ASN A 488 -3.42 -12.43 -20.02
C ASN A 488 -2.68 -13.23 -21.10
N LYS A 489 -3.21 -13.25 -22.33
CA LYS A 489 -2.60 -13.89 -23.52
C LYS A 489 -1.63 -12.97 -24.26
N HIS A 490 -0.81 -12.25 -23.51
CA HIS A 490 0.24 -11.35 -24.02
C HIS A 490 1.32 -12.07 -24.86
N GLU A 491 1.41 -13.40 -24.79
CA GLU A 491 2.27 -14.18 -25.67
C GLU A 491 1.78 -14.18 -27.12
N VAL A 492 0.48 -13.93 -27.37
CA VAL A 492 -0.13 -13.90 -28.72
C VAL A 492 -0.48 -12.48 -29.15
N PHE A 493 -1.03 -11.67 -28.25
CA PHE A 493 -1.59 -10.35 -28.59
C PHE A 493 -0.78 -9.19 -28.03
N GLU A 494 -0.79 -8.07 -28.74
CA GLU A 494 -0.24 -6.80 -28.30
C GLU A 494 -1.23 -5.65 -28.45
N PHE A 495 -1.13 -4.66 -27.56
CA PHE A 495 -1.94 -3.45 -27.60
C PHE A 495 -1.16 -2.37 -28.35
N CYS A 496 -1.64 -1.99 -29.53
CA CYS A 496 -1.07 -0.97 -30.40
C CYS A 496 -1.73 0.39 -30.11
N GLY A 497 -1.60 0.87 -28.87
CA GLY A 497 -2.27 2.09 -28.40
C GLY A 497 -3.40 1.82 -27.41
N THR A 498 -4.40 2.71 -27.35
CA THR A 498 -5.47 2.65 -26.35
C THR A 498 -6.58 1.65 -26.67
N ASP A 499 -6.86 1.41 -27.95
CA ASP A 499 -8.02 0.61 -28.39
C ASP A 499 -7.75 -0.34 -29.58
N GLN A 500 -6.51 -0.40 -30.09
CA GLN A 500 -6.14 -1.29 -31.20
C GLN A 500 -5.33 -2.49 -30.71
N ILE A 501 -5.66 -3.67 -31.24
CA ILE A 501 -5.02 -4.94 -30.91
C ILE A 501 -4.40 -5.54 -32.17
N GLY A 502 -3.17 -6.01 -32.05
CA GLY A 502 -2.44 -6.71 -33.10
C GLY A 502 -1.87 -8.05 -32.62
N ILE A 503 -1.30 -8.81 -33.57
CA ILE A 503 -0.56 -10.03 -33.27
C ILE A 503 0.85 -9.63 -32.84
N ARG A 504 1.28 -10.11 -31.67
CA ARG A 504 2.63 -9.86 -31.17
C ARG A 504 3.64 -10.69 -31.95
N LYS A 505 4.58 -10.03 -32.64
CA LYS A 505 5.71 -10.73 -33.27
C LYS A 505 6.61 -11.36 -32.19
N PRO A 506 6.89 -12.69 -32.25
CA PRO A 506 7.85 -13.33 -31.34
C PRO A 506 9.24 -12.67 -31.42
N ARG A 507 9.86 -12.42 -30.26
CA ARG A 507 11.19 -11.82 -30.15
C ARG A 507 12.11 -12.77 -29.37
N ALA A 508 13.37 -12.88 -29.80
CA ALA A 508 14.39 -13.59 -29.04
C ALA A 508 14.63 -12.88 -27.69
N ALA A 509 14.94 -13.66 -26.65
CA ALA A 509 15.29 -13.10 -25.35
C ALA A 509 16.59 -12.27 -25.47
N THR A 510 16.55 -11.01 -25.03
CA THR A 510 17.72 -10.13 -25.04
C THR A 510 18.68 -10.50 -23.91
N ALA A 511 20.00 -10.34 -24.14
CA ALA A 511 21.07 -10.67 -23.18
C ALA A 511 20.87 -10.04 -21.79
N THR A 512 20.19 -8.89 -21.70
CA THR A 512 19.83 -8.22 -20.45
C THR A 512 18.82 -8.97 -19.59
N GLN A 513 18.08 -9.95 -20.12
CA GLN A 513 17.17 -10.82 -19.37
C GLN A 513 17.83 -12.12 -18.88
N VAL A 514 19.04 -12.44 -19.37
CA VAL A 514 19.76 -13.70 -19.10
C VAL A 514 20.71 -13.58 -17.90
N ALA A 515 21.07 -12.36 -17.49
CA ALA A 515 21.83 -12.11 -16.27
C ALA A 515 20.97 -12.35 -15.01
N GLY A 516 20.76 -13.63 -14.66
CA GLY A 516 20.22 -14.03 -13.36
C GLY A 516 19.14 -15.11 -13.34
N LYS A 517 18.72 -15.66 -14.49
CA LYS A 517 17.78 -16.80 -14.51
C LYS A 517 18.39 -18.01 -15.21
N LEU A 518 18.58 -19.09 -14.45
CA LEU A 518 18.74 -20.45 -14.97
C LEU A 518 17.76 -20.68 -16.12
N VAL A 519 18.24 -21.27 -17.22
CA VAL A 519 17.45 -21.62 -18.41
C VAL A 519 16.18 -22.34 -17.97
N THR A 520 15.05 -21.64 -17.97
CA THR A 520 13.76 -22.21 -17.57
C THR A 520 13.39 -23.32 -18.54
N VAL A 521 13.14 -24.53 -18.03
CA VAL A 521 12.59 -25.65 -18.82
C VAL A 521 11.33 -25.18 -19.53
N LYS A 522 11.29 -25.33 -20.86
CA LYS A 522 10.11 -24.99 -21.68
C LYS A 522 8.96 -25.90 -21.27
N LYS A 523 7.80 -25.35 -20.87
CA LYS A 523 6.64 -26.11 -20.36
C LYS A 523 5.40 -26.10 -21.27
N ARG A 524 5.33 -25.21 -22.25
CA ARG A 524 4.13 -25.00 -23.10
C ARG A 524 4.51 -25.02 -24.58
N PRO A 525 3.65 -25.56 -25.47
CA PRO A 525 3.87 -25.50 -26.91
C PRO A 525 3.74 -24.06 -27.43
N CYS A 526 4.50 -23.76 -28.48
CA CYS A 526 4.50 -22.45 -29.13
C CYS A 526 3.21 -22.26 -29.92
N PHE A 527 2.43 -21.25 -29.53
CA PHE A 527 1.17 -20.92 -30.19
C PHE A 527 1.35 -20.64 -31.69
N PHE A 528 2.39 -19.87 -32.07
CA PHE A 528 2.64 -19.52 -33.46
C PHE A 528 3.10 -20.71 -34.30
N LYS A 529 3.85 -21.65 -33.72
CA LYS A 529 4.25 -22.88 -34.42
C LYS A 529 3.04 -23.75 -34.77
N LEU A 530 2.05 -23.78 -33.88
CA LEU A 530 0.83 -24.58 -34.04
C LEU A 530 -0.23 -23.92 -34.93
N HIS A 531 -0.35 -22.58 -34.89
CA HIS A 531 -1.53 -21.89 -35.43
C HIS A 531 -1.22 -20.80 -36.47
N HIS A 532 0.02 -20.33 -36.58
CA HIS A 532 0.37 -19.31 -37.57
C HIS A 532 0.71 -19.97 -38.92
N PRO A 533 0.20 -19.49 -40.07
CA PRO A 533 0.45 -20.11 -41.39
C PRO A 533 1.93 -20.22 -41.77
N GLN A 534 2.76 -19.29 -41.31
CA GLN A 534 4.22 -19.29 -41.53
C GLN A 534 5.01 -19.91 -40.37
N GLY A 535 4.33 -20.46 -39.36
CA GLY A 535 4.96 -20.93 -38.12
C GLY A 535 5.57 -19.81 -37.27
N CYS A 536 6.36 -20.20 -36.29
CA CYS A 536 7.12 -19.27 -35.46
C CYS A 536 8.36 -18.75 -36.22
N PRO A 537 8.67 -17.44 -36.20
CA PRO A 537 9.83 -16.88 -36.89
C PRO A 537 11.16 -17.12 -36.15
N LEU A 538 11.14 -17.70 -34.95
CA LEU A 538 12.32 -17.99 -34.13
C LEU A 538 12.82 -19.41 -34.36
N LYS A 539 14.12 -19.65 -34.16
CA LYS A 539 14.66 -21.02 -34.08
C LYS A 539 14.23 -21.69 -32.76
N ASP A 540 14.30 -23.02 -32.69
CA ASP A 540 13.90 -23.76 -31.48
C ASP A 540 14.72 -23.31 -30.26
N ASN A 541 16.03 -23.14 -30.38
CA ASN A 541 16.88 -22.65 -29.29
C ASN A 541 16.63 -21.18 -28.87
N GLU A 542 15.92 -20.39 -29.68
CA GLU A 542 15.64 -18.96 -29.43
C GLU A 542 14.22 -18.71 -28.89
N CYS A 543 13.30 -19.65 -29.09
CA CYS A 543 11.92 -19.51 -28.64
C CYS A 543 11.75 -19.89 -27.17
N SER A 544 11.02 -19.07 -26.41
CA SER A 544 10.65 -19.33 -25.01
C SER A 544 9.63 -20.46 -24.83
N PHE A 545 9.11 -21.03 -25.93
CA PHE A 545 8.10 -22.10 -25.97
C PHE A 545 8.63 -23.34 -26.73
N ILE A 546 7.98 -24.50 -26.53
CA ILE A 546 8.32 -25.75 -27.20
C ILE A 546 7.88 -25.67 -28.67
N HIS A 547 8.79 -25.87 -29.62
CA HIS A 547 8.49 -25.94 -31.06
C HIS A 547 8.12 -27.33 -31.53
#